data_AF-A0A1E5ULD2-F1
#
_entry.id   AF-A0A1E5ULD2-F1
#
_cell.length_a   1.000
_cell.length_b   1.000
_cell.length_c   1.000
_cell.angle_alpha   90.00
_cell.angle_beta   90.00
_cell.angle_gamma   90.00
#
_symmetry.space_group_name_H-M   'P 1'
#
loop_
_entity.id
_entity.type
_entity.pdbx_description
1 polymer ?
#
loop_
_entity_poly.entity_id
_entity_poly.type
_entity_poly.pdbx_seq_one_letter_code
_entity_poly.pdbx_strand_id
1 'polypeptide(L)'
;MMLSEGHGLYPDHPHLGGYVRFFNLSTGAFVHVHLPLFDDHIVIGSADGLLVLLRHPDTAIRLLHPFTGDIAELPPVLPLLPQIGQQR
;
A
#
# COMPACT_ATOMS: atom_id res chain seq x y z
N MET A 1 -13.95 1.85 -4.73
CA MET A 1 -12.56 2.33 -4.55
C MET A 1 -12.33 2.58 -3.06
N MET A 2 -11.26 2.03 -2.51
CA MET A 2 -10.90 2.19 -1.09
C MET A 2 -9.74 3.18 -1.00
N LEU A 3 -9.85 4.18 -0.12
CA LEU A 3 -8.75 5.06 0.22
C LEU A 3 -8.24 4.72 1.60
N SER A 4 -6.93 4.58 1.71
CA SER A 4 -6.23 4.37 2.97
C SER A 4 -6.03 5.73 3.66
N GLU A 5 -6.40 5.87 4.93
CA GLU A 5 -6.40 7.16 5.64
C GLU A 5 -4.98 7.67 5.95
N GLY A 6 -4.45 8.63 5.20
CA GLY A 6 -3.21 9.35 5.54
C GLY A 6 -2.16 9.37 4.43
N HIS A 7 -1.54 10.54 4.22
CA HIS A 7 -0.47 10.80 3.25
C HIS A 7 0.87 10.15 3.63
N GLY A 8 0.88 8.85 3.87
CA GLY A 8 2.00 8.14 4.50
C GLY A 8 1.53 7.43 5.75
N LEU A 9 0.56 6.53 5.56
CA LEU A 9 0.17 5.58 6.58
C LEU A 9 1.42 4.87 7.09
N TYR A 10 1.89 5.32 8.25
CA TYR A 10 2.91 4.62 8.99
C TYR A 10 2.19 3.46 9.66
N PRO A 11 2.34 2.23 9.15
CA PRO A 11 1.70 1.07 9.73
C PRO A 11 2.08 0.81 11.19
N ASP A 12 3.24 1.34 11.57
CA ASP A 12 3.80 1.32 12.90
C ASP A 12 3.36 2.52 13.76
N HIS A 13 2.29 3.24 13.38
CA HIS A 13 1.78 4.29 14.26
C HIS A 13 1.41 3.65 15.61
N PRO A 14 2.17 3.90 16.70
CA PRO A 14 2.14 3.08 17.90
C PRO A 14 0.78 3.12 18.61
N HIS A 15 -0.06 4.11 18.30
CA HIS A 15 -1.42 4.22 18.81
C HIS A 15 -2.45 3.34 18.08
N LEU A 16 -2.11 2.76 16.91
CA LEU A 16 -3.05 1.97 16.09
C LEU A 16 -2.77 0.46 16.13
N GLY A 17 -1.68 0.01 16.77
CA GLY A 17 -1.44 -1.41 17.04
C GLY A 17 -1.43 -2.32 15.81
N GLY A 18 -0.88 -1.83 14.68
CA GLY A 18 -0.83 -2.58 13.41
C GLY A 18 -2.13 -2.54 12.59
N TYR A 19 -3.10 -1.71 12.96
CA TYR A 19 -4.33 -1.53 12.18
C TYR A 19 -4.25 -0.35 11.22
N VAL A 20 -4.79 -0.55 10.01
CA VAL A 20 -4.98 0.50 8.99
C VAL A 20 -6.48 0.71 8.77
N ARG A 21 -6.89 1.98 8.60
CA ARG A 21 -8.26 2.34 8.25
C ARG A 21 -8.42 2.59 6.76
N PHE A 22 -9.47 1.99 6.20
CA PHE A 22 -9.90 2.18 4.83
C PHE A 22 -11.27 2.86 4.79
N PHE A 23 -11.43 3.80 3.86
CA PHE A 23 -12.70 4.45 3.56
C PHE A 23 -13.26 3.98 2.23
N ASN A 24 -14.49 3.46 2.25
CA ASN A 24 -15.19 2.99 1.07
C ASN A 24 -15.92 4.16 0.40
N LEU A 25 -15.43 4.60 -0.76
CA LEU A 25 -16.04 5.70 -1.48
C LEU A 25 -17.43 5.38 -2.02
N SER A 26 -17.76 4.11 -2.28
CA SER A 26 -19.08 3.75 -2.83
C SER A 26 -20.14 3.58 -1.76
N THR A 27 -19.76 3.22 -0.54
CA THR A 27 -20.71 2.96 0.56
C THR A 27 -20.64 3.97 1.71
N GLY A 28 -19.60 4.81 1.76
CA GLY A 28 -19.34 5.72 2.88
C GLY A 28 -18.91 5.00 4.17
N ALA A 29 -18.65 3.69 4.11
CA ALA A 29 -18.26 2.90 5.28
C ALA A 29 -16.76 2.99 5.56
N PHE A 30 -16.38 2.86 6.82
CA PHE A 30 -14.99 2.67 7.24
C PHE A 30 -14.76 1.23 7.67
N VAL A 31 -13.57 0.69 7.35
CA VAL A 31 -13.13 -0.62 7.82
C VAL A 31 -11.74 -0.48 8.45
N HIS A 32 -11.52 -1.19 9.56
CA HIS A 32 -10.21 -1.36 10.18
C HIS A 32 -9.68 -2.76 9.88
N VAL A 33 -8.44 -2.83 9.42
CA VAL A 33 -7.78 -4.08 9.03
C VAL A 33 -6.46 -4.17 9.76
N HIS A 34 -6.20 -5.31 10.40
CA HIS A 34 -4.89 -5.60 10.97
C HIS A 34 -3.94 -6.02 9.84
N LEU A 35 -2.81 -5.35 9.71
CA LEU A 35 -1.81 -5.65 8.70
C LEU A 35 -0.46 -5.95 9.38
N PRO A 36 -0.01 -7.21 9.40
CA PRO A 36 1.20 -7.61 10.14
C PRO A 36 2.53 -7.38 9.41
N LEU A 37 2.55 -6.76 8.22
CA LEU A 37 3.64 -6.89 7.22
C LEU A 37 4.62 -5.71 7.14
N PHE A 38 4.91 -5.02 8.23
CA PHE A 38 5.50 -3.68 8.12
C PHE A 38 6.88 -3.45 8.72
N ASP A 39 7.51 -4.48 9.28
CA ASP A 39 8.86 -4.35 9.84
C ASP A 39 9.90 -3.87 8.80
N ASP A 40 9.73 -4.25 7.53
CA ASP A 40 10.65 -3.93 6.42
C ASP A 40 9.98 -3.22 5.24
N HIS A 41 8.70 -2.85 5.33
CA HIS A 41 7.93 -2.24 4.24
C HIS A 41 7.32 -0.89 4.63
N ILE A 42 7.27 0.06 3.69
CA ILE A 42 6.45 1.28 3.81
C ILE A 42 5.32 1.28 2.78
N VAL A 43 4.15 1.79 3.19
CA VAL A 43 3.05 2.08 2.28
C VAL A 43 3.36 3.36 1.53
N ILE A 44 3.51 3.29 0.21
CA ILE A 44 3.78 4.45 -0.65
C ILE A 44 2.54 4.96 -1.39
N GLY A 45 1.44 4.18 -1.36
CA GLY A 45 0.19 4.59 -1.97
C GLY A 45 -0.84 3.46 -2.02
N SER A 46 -1.89 3.69 -2.81
CA SER A 46 -2.91 2.68 -3.10
C SER A 46 -3.32 2.73 -4.58
N ALA A 47 -3.63 1.58 -5.15
CA ALA A 47 -4.11 1.43 -6.53
C ALA A 47 -5.23 0.39 -6.55
N ASP A 48 -6.41 0.76 -7.06
CA ASP A 48 -7.59 -0.12 -7.15
C ASP A 48 -7.98 -0.81 -5.83
N GLY A 49 -7.68 -0.19 -4.69
CA GLY A 49 -7.94 -0.75 -3.35
C GLY A 49 -6.86 -1.71 -2.83
N LEU A 50 -5.80 -1.95 -3.61
CA LEU A 50 -4.58 -2.59 -3.15
C LEU A 50 -3.64 -1.55 -2.54
N LEU A 51 -2.88 -1.95 -1.53
CA LEU A 51 -1.80 -1.15 -0.98
C LEU A 51 -0.54 -1.34 -1.82
N VAL A 52 0.14 -0.25 -2.12
CA VAL A 52 1.45 -0.27 -2.77
C VAL A 52 2.51 -0.17 -1.69
N LEU A 53 3.31 -1.22 -1.55
CA LEU A 53 4.37 -1.34 -0.56
C LEU A 53 5.74 -1.21 -1.22
N LEU A 54 6.64 -0.44 -0.59
CA LEU A 54 8.06 -0.41 -0.92
C LEU A 54 8.84 -1.11 0.19
N ARG A 55 9.60 -2.14 -0.17
CA ARG A 55 10.48 -2.85 0.74
C ARG A 55 11.81 -2.08 0.88
N HIS A 56 12.23 -1.77 2.11
CA HIS A 56 13.43 -0.95 2.35
C HIS A 56 14.74 -1.61 1.90
N PRO A 57 15.00 -2.91 2.18
CA PRO A 57 16.27 -3.56 1.83
C PRO A 57 16.67 -3.47 0.34
N ASP A 58 15.71 -3.56 -0.57
CA ASP A 58 15.99 -3.75 -1.99
C ASP A 58 15.10 -2.93 -2.93
N THR A 59 14.28 -2.03 -2.39
CA THR A 59 13.37 -1.16 -3.15
C THR A 59 12.35 -1.91 -4.00
N ALA A 60 12.08 -3.18 -3.69
CA ALA A 60 11.06 -3.94 -4.39
C ALA A 60 9.66 -3.35 -4.12
N ILE A 61 8.85 -3.27 -5.17
CA ILE A 61 7.45 -2.86 -5.06
C ILE A 61 6.57 -4.10 -4.99
N ARG A 62 5.67 -4.12 -4.01
CA ARG A 62 4.67 -5.17 -3.83
C ARG A 62 3.28 -4.57 -3.74
N LEU A 63 2.30 -5.28 -4.26
CA LEU A 63 0.89 -4.98 -4.06
C LEU A 63 0.34 -5.91 -2.99
N LEU A 64 -0.31 -5.35 -1.98
CA LEU A 64 -0.96 -6.11 -0.92
C LEU A 64 -2.47 -5.90 -0.99
N HIS A 65 -3.22 -6.99 -1.02
CA HIS A 65 -4.66 -6.97 -0.85
C HIS A 65 -4.99 -6.96 0.65
N PRO A 66 -5.50 -5.84 1.22
CA PRO A 66 -5.59 -5.67 2.66
C PRO A 66 -6.53 -6.68 3.33
N PHE A 67 -7.58 -7.14 2.65
CA PHE A 67 -8.57 -8.04 3.25
C PHE A 67 -8.24 -9.53 3.14
N THR A 68 -7.40 -9.92 2.20
CA THR A 68 -7.03 -11.33 2.00
C THR A 68 -5.60 -11.60 2.45
N GLY A 69 -4.76 -10.57 2.53
CA GLY A 69 -3.33 -10.72 2.80
C GLY A 69 -2.53 -11.15 1.57
N ASP A 70 -3.15 -11.27 0.39
CA ASP A 70 -2.46 -11.70 -0.82
C ASP A 70 -1.45 -10.64 -1.26
N ILE A 71 -0.27 -11.12 -1.67
CA ILE A 71 0.84 -10.27 -2.12
C ILE A 71 1.16 -10.61 -3.57
N ALA A 72 1.20 -9.58 -4.41
CA ALA A 72 1.78 -9.66 -5.75
C ALA A 72 3.08 -8.86 -5.79
N GLU A 73 4.17 -9.48 -6.24
CA GLU A 73 5.43 -8.78 -6.49
C GLU A 73 5.40 -8.14 -7.87
N LEU A 74 5.78 -6.87 -7.95
CA LEU A 74 5.97 -6.20 -9.22
C LEU A 74 7.42 -6.37 -9.68
N PRO A 75 7.66 -6.41 -11.00
CA PRO A 75 9.02 -6.33 -11.52
C PRO A 75 9.67 -5.03 -11.03
N PRO A 76 11.00 -4.99 -10.88
CA PRO A 76 11.71 -3.79 -10.48
C PRO A 76 11.27 -2.59 -11.32
N VAL A 77 10.99 -1.46 -10.68
CA VAL A 77 10.49 -0.26 -11.38
C VAL A 77 11.64 0.59 -11.95
N LEU A 78 12.86 0.41 -11.45
CA LEU A 78 14.06 1.12 -11.95
C LEU A 78 14.21 1.06 -13.49
N PRO A 79 14.07 -0.11 -14.14
CA PRO A 79 14.12 -0.23 -15.60
C PRO A 79 12.95 0.46 -16.34
N LEU A 80 11.84 0.76 -15.67
CA LEU A 80 10.63 1.33 -16.26
C LEU A 80 10.59 2.87 -16.23
N LEU A 81 11.44 3.51 -15.40
CA LEU A 81 11.54 4.97 -15.28
C LEU A 81 11.70 5.71 -16.62
N PRO A 82 12.50 5.23 -17.60
CA PRO A 82 12.61 5.88 -18.91
C PRO A 82 11.28 5.92 -19.69
N GLN A 83 10.36 5.00 -19.42
CA GLN A 83 9.11 4.83 -20.18
C GLN A 83 7.96 5.68 -19.60
N ILE A 84 8.00 5.98 -18.30
CA ILE A 84 6.94 6.72 -17.59
C ILE A 84 6.85 8.18 -18.07
N GLY A 85 7.94 8.76 -18.58
CA GLY A 85 7.97 10.11 -19.14
C GLY A 85 7.61 10.23 -20.64
N GLN A 86 7.41 9.11 -21.34
CA GLN A 86 7.17 9.09 -22.80
C GLN A 86 5.69 8.94 -23.19
N GLN A 87 4.79 8.78 -22.22
CA GLN A 87 3.35 8.83 -22.48
C GLN A 87 2.89 10.29 -22.40
N ARG A 88 3.09 11.04 -23.49
CA ARG A 88 2.43 12.33 -23.74
C ARG A 88 1.64 12.26 -25.04
#